data_AF-A0A7V8ZE70-F1
#
_entry.id   AF-A0A7V8ZE70-F1
#
_cell.length_a   1.000
_cell.length_b   1.000
_cell.length_c   1.000
_cell.angle_alpha   90.00
_cell.angle_beta   90.00
_cell.angle_gamma   90.00
#
_symmetry.space_group_name_H-M   'P 1'
#
loop_
_entity.id
_entity.type
_entity.pdbx_description
1 polymer ?
#
loop_
_entity_poly.entity_id
_entity_poly.type
_entity_poly.pdbx_seq_one_letter_code
_entity_poly.pdbx_strand_id
1 'polypeptide(L)'
;MIVFIIFAVVAITFGYALAGWSAYLALLPPIILFLIGIFQAGFDGAALLELVIAIVVVLIGIAVGRLIAARLDSDDSGERASA
;
A
#
# COMPACT_ATOMS: atom_id res chain seq x y z
N MET A 1 11.18 -4.36 11.13
CA MET A 1 9.84 -4.97 11.29
C MET A 1 8.71 -3.94 11.37
N ILE A 2 8.75 -2.98 12.30
CA ILE A 2 7.64 -1.99 12.45
C ILE A 2 7.37 -1.16 11.19
N VAL A 3 8.41 -0.86 10.41
CA VAL A 3 8.31 -0.12 9.15
C VAL A 3 7.40 -0.83 8.13
N PHE A 4 7.46 -2.17 8.05
CA PHE A 4 6.58 -2.92 7.15
C PHE A 4 5.11 -2.86 7.57
N ILE A 5 4.84 -2.81 8.88
CA ILE A 5 3.48 -2.63 9.41
C ILE A 5 2.96 -1.24 9.02
N ILE A 6 3.80 -0.21 9.16
CA ILE A 6 3.44 1.16 8.75
C ILE A 6 3.13 1.21 7.25
N PHE A 7 3.99 0.61 6.41
CA PHE A 7 3.73 0.54 4.97
C PHE A 7 2.44 -0.21 4.65
N ALA A 8 2.14 -1.31 5.35
CA ALA A 8 0.91 -2.06 5.17
C ALA A 8 -0.32 -1.19 5.49
N VAL A 9 -0.33 -0.52 6.65
CA VAL A 9 -1.45 0.35 7.06
C VAL A 9 -1.64 1.49 6.07
N VAL A 10 -0.56 2.18 5.68
CA VAL A 10 -0.62 3.27 4.69
C VAL A 10 -1.15 2.75 3.36
N ALA A 11 -0.68 1.59 2.90
CA ALA A 11 -1.12 0.99 1.65
C ALA A 11 -2.60 0.58 1.68
N ILE A 12 -3.10 0.06 2.80
CA ILE A 12 -4.52 -0.23 3.01
C ILE A 12 -5.33 1.06 2.94
N THR A 13 -4.91 2.12 3.64
CA THR A 13 -5.59 3.42 3.60
C THR A 13 -5.63 4.00 2.20
N PHE A 14 -4.54 3.92 1.43
CA PHE A 14 -4.49 4.41 0.05
C PHE A 14 -5.35 3.56 -0.88
N GLY A 15 -5.31 2.23 -0.75
CA GLY A 15 -6.15 1.32 -1.53
C GLY A 15 -7.65 1.52 -1.27
N TYR A 16 -8.00 1.87 -0.05
CA TYR A 16 -9.37 2.17 0.37
C TYR A 16 -9.84 3.56 -0.11
N ALA A 17 -9.03 4.59 0.10
CA ALA A 17 -9.45 5.97 -0.08
C ALA A 17 -9.23 6.54 -1.48
N LEU A 18 -8.30 5.99 -2.27
CA LEU A 18 -7.89 6.56 -3.56
C LEU A 18 -8.33 5.70 -4.75
N ALA A 19 -8.89 6.36 -5.76
CA ALA A 19 -9.37 5.69 -6.97
C ALA A 19 -8.26 5.44 -8.00
N GLY A 20 -8.37 4.31 -8.70
CA GLY A 20 -7.53 3.99 -9.87
C GLY A 20 -6.04 3.99 -9.56
N TRP A 21 -5.24 4.58 -10.45
CA TRP A 21 -3.77 4.54 -10.37
C TRP A 21 -3.18 5.31 -9.17
N SER A 22 -3.94 6.24 -8.58
CA SER A 22 -3.45 7.06 -7.48
C SER A 22 -3.16 6.27 -6.19
N ALA A 23 -3.81 5.11 -5.99
CA ALA A 23 -3.52 4.23 -4.85
C ALA A 23 -2.06 3.71 -4.82
N TYR A 24 -1.40 3.63 -5.99
CA TYR A 24 0.00 3.21 -6.09
C TYR A 24 1.00 4.24 -5.56
N LEU A 25 0.56 5.46 -5.22
CA LEU A 25 1.40 6.44 -4.51
C LEU A 25 1.93 5.90 -3.18
N ALA A 26 1.28 4.89 -2.58
CA ALA A 26 1.77 4.20 -1.39
C ALA A 26 3.10 3.44 -1.60
N LEU A 27 3.56 3.27 -2.85
CA LEU A 27 4.90 2.74 -3.17
C LEU A 27 6.01 3.78 -3.00
N LEU A 28 5.69 5.08 -2.94
CA LEU A 28 6.71 6.12 -2.80
C LEU A 28 7.53 5.99 -1.51
N PRO A 29 6.93 5.82 -0.31
CA PRO A 29 7.69 5.72 0.93
C PRO A 29 8.80 4.65 0.91
N PRO A 30 8.55 3.37 0.56
CA PRO A 30 9.62 2.38 0.53
C PRO A 30 10.67 2.66 -0.53
N ILE A 31 10.29 3.17 -1.71
CA ILE A 31 11.25 3.53 -2.77
C ILE A 31 12.15 4.67 -2.32
N ILE A 32 11.58 5.74 -1.75
CA ILE A 32 12.33 6.89 -1.25
C ILE A 32 13.28 6.47 -0.14
N LEU A 33 12.81 5.67 0.82
CA LEU A 33 13.65 5.20 1.93
C LEU A 33 14.80 4.32 1.45
N PHE A 34 14.56 3.44 0.47
CA PHE A 34 15.62 2.66 -0.14
C PHE A 34 16.66 3.55 -0.86
N LEU A 35 16.22 4.54 -1.64
CA LEU A 35 17.12 5.48 -2.30
C LEU A 35 17.95 6.27 -1.30
N ILE A 36 17.34 6.77 -0.22
CA ILE A 36 18.04 7.44 0.89
C ILE A 36 19.11 6.50 1.49
N GLY A 37 18.75 5.24 1.74
CA GLY A 37 19.67 4.22 2.23
C GLY A 37 20.87 4.02 1.30
N ILE A 38 20.64 3.91 -0.01
CA ILE A 38 21.72 3.82 -1.00
C ILE A 38 22.64 5.03 -0.96
N PHE A 39 22.08 6.25 -0.92
CA PHE A 39 22.88 7.47 -0.91
C PHE A 39 23.72 7.63 0.37
N GLN A 40 23.28 7.07 1.49
CA GLN A 40 23.96 7.20 2.78
C GLN A 40 24.97 6.08 3.06
N ALA A 41 24.61 4.83 2.76
CA ALA A 41 25.36 3.64 3.15
C ALA A 41 25.94 2.85 1.97
N GLY A 42 25.62 3.24 0.72
CA GLY A 42 25.97 2.48 -0.47
C GLY A 42 24.95 1.38 -0.78
N PHE A 43 25.23 0.62 -1.84
CA PHE A 43 24.34 -0.45 -2.28
C PHE A 43 24.56 -1.75 -1.50
N ASP A 44 23.50 -2.26 -0.88
CA ASP A 44 23.48 -3.53 -0.15
C ASP A 44 22.36 -4.44 -0.72
N GLY A 45 22.72 -5.71 -0.99
CA GLY A 45 21.76 -6.72 -1.45
C GLY A 45 20.67 -7.02 -0.44
N ALA A 46 20.95 -6.89 0.86
CA ALA A 46 19.93 -7.03 1.91
C ALA A 46 18.89 -5.91 1.80
N ALA A 47 19.33 -4.66 1.56
CA ALA A 47 18.43 -3.53 1.37
C ALA A 47 17.54 -3.70 0.12
N LEU A 48 18.07 -4.29 -0.96
CA LEU A 48 17.28 -4.61 -2.14
C LEU A 48 16.18 -5.64 -1.84
N LEU A 49 16.51 -6.70 -1.08
CA LEU A 49 15.53 -7.69 -0.67
C LEU A 49 14.43 -7.07 0.22
N GLU A 50 14.81 -6.20 1.15
CA GLU A 50 13.86 -5.46 1.98
C GLU A 50 12.93 -4.56 1.14
N LEU A 51 13.44 -3.90 0.11
CA LEU A 51 12.63 -3.13 -0.83
C LEU A 51 11.61 -4.02 -1.54
N VAL A 52 12.03 -5.18 -2.05
CA VAL A 52 11.12 -6.13 -2.73
C VAL A 52 10.02 -6.58 -1.78
N ILE A 53 10.36 -6.92 -0.53
CA ILE A 53 9.38 -7.29 0.49
C ILE A 53 8.43 -6.12 0.77
N ALA A 54 8.95 -4.90 0.91
CA ALA A 54 8.12 -3.71 1.12
C ALA A 54 7.13 -3.46 -0.03
N ILE A 55 7.57 -3.62 -1.28
CA ILE A 55 6.73 -3.52 -2.47
C ILE A 55 5.59 -4.55 -2.40
N VAL A 56 5.90 -5.81 -2.11
CA VAL A 56 4.88 -6.86 -1.98
C VAL A 56 3.87 -6.53 -0.87
N VAL A 57 4.35 -6.08 0.29
CA VAL A 57 3.48 -5.66 1.40
C VAL A 57 2.56 -4.51 1.00
N VAL A 58 3.08 -3.51 0.28
CA VAL A 58 2.28 -2.38 -0.20
C VAL A 58 1.23 -2.83 -1.21
N LEU A 59 1.59 -3.69 -2.17
CA LEU A 59 0.64 -4.20 -3.16
C LEU A 59 -0.48 -5.00 -2.51
N ILE A 60 -0.17 -5.84 -1.52
CA ILE A 60 -1.16 -6.57 -0.73
C ILE A 60 -2.06 -5.59 0.03
N GLY A 61 -1.47 -4.58 0.68
CA GLY A 61 -2.24 -3.57 1.41
C GLY A 61 -3.22 -2.81 0.51
N ILE A 62 -2.77 -2.36 -0.66
CA ILE A 62 -3.64 -1.70 -1.66
C ILE A 62 -4.79 -2.62 -2.07
N ALA A 63 -4.51 -3.89 -2.36
CA ALA A 63 -5.53 -4.86 -2.74
C ALA A 63 -6.58 -5.07 -1.64
N VAL A 64 -6.14 -5.18 -0.37
CA VAL A 64 -7.03 -5.30 0.80
C VAL A 64 -7.89 -4.03 0.95
N GLY A 65 -7.29 -2.84 0.86
CA GLY A 65 -8.03 -1.58 0.94
C GLY A 65 -9.12 -1.47 -0.14
N ARG A 66 -8.80 -1.85 -1.37
CA ARG A 66 -9.76 -1.88 -2.48
C ARG A 66 -10.87 -2.89 -2.28
N LEU A 67 -10.54 -4.06 -1.74
CA LEU A 67 -11.54 -5.08 -1.41
C LEU A 67 -12.52 -4.55 -0.36
N ILE A 68 -12.02 -3.84 0.65
CA ILE A 68 -12.87 -3.21 1.68
C ILE A 68 -13.78 -2.15 1.05
N ALA A 69 -13.23 -1.26 0.23
CA ALA A 69 -14.02 -0.22 -0.45
C ALA A 69 -15.14 -0.84 -1.31
N ALA A 70 -14.81 -1.84 -2.12
CA ALA A 70 -15.78 -2.52 -2.98
C ALA A 70 -16.91 -3.21 -2.19
N ARG A 71 -16.62 -3.73 -0.99
CA ARG A 71 -17.62 -4.34 -0.12
C ARG A 71 -18.56 -3.31 0.51
N LEU A 72 -18.04 -2.16 0.92
CA LEU A 72 -18.85 -1.09 1.50
C LEU A 72 -19.76 -0.44 0.45
N ASP A 73 -19.27 -0.25 -0.77
CA ASP A 73 -20.09 0.26 -1.88
C ASP A 73 -21.23 -0.70 -2.26
N SER A 74 -20.99 -2.03 -2.14
CA SER A 74 -22.04 -3.03 -2.43
C SER A 74 -23.16 -3.06 -1.41
N ASP A 75 -22.87 -2.79 -0.13
CA ASP A 75 -23.88 -2.76 0.94
C ASP A 75 -24.77 -1.51 0.82
N ASP A 76 -24.20 -0.32 0.55
CA ASP A 76 -24.97 0.94 0.36
C ASP A 76 -25.90 0.87 -0.87
N SER A 77 -25.47 0.17 -1.93
CA SER A 77 -26.27 -0.02 -3.14
C SER A 77 -27.47 -0.97 -2.93
N GLY A 78 -27.30 -1.99 -2.08
CA GLY A 78 -28.36 -2.93 -1.73
C GLY A 78 -29.48 -2.29 -0.92
N GLU A 79 -29.12 -1.43 0.04
CA GLU A 79 -30.10 -0.76 0.92
C GLU A 79 -30.99 0.23 0.15
N ARG A 80 -30.44 0.96 -0.83
CA ARG A 80 -31.20 1.89 -1.70
C ARG A 80 -32.15 1.20 -2.67
N ALA A 81 -31.89 -0.04 -3.07
CA ALA A 81 -32.78 -0.79 -3.96
C ALA A 81 -34.00 -1.41 -3.24
N SER A 82 -33.94 -1.48 -1.91
CA SER A 82 -34.99 -2.02 -1.03
C SER A 82 -35.87 -0.98 -0.33
N ALA A 83 -35.57 0.31 -0.52
CA ALA A 83 -36.36 1.45 -0.01
C ALA A 83 -37.28 2.01 -1.08
#